data_AF-A0A849Z1C0-F1
#
_entry.id   AF-A0A849Z1C0-F1
#
_cell.length_a   1.000
_cell.length_b   1.000
_cell.length_c   1.000
_cell.angle_alpha   90.00
_cell.angle_beta   90.00
_cell.angle_gamma   90.00
#
_symmetry.space_group_name_H-M   'P 1'
#
loop_
_entity.id
_entity.type
_entity.pdbx_description
1 polymer ?
#
loop_
_entity_poly.entity_id
_entity_poly.type
_entity_poly.pdbx_seq_one_letter_code
_entity_poly.pdbx_strand_id
1 'polypeptide(L)'
;MSDETEEKEAEQEKDSDEEKSDEAESADAKSAEKKDDKKDEEPAEDEAPLFARTYPKTPEVEALLAAFERGNYARVREEAPALASRSSDPEVKRAAEDLLRRIQPDPVSKTLLAVAALLLLFFVYWYFGHQHEGPK
;
A
#
# COMPACT_ATOMS: atom_id res chain seq x y z
N MET A 1 25.88 71.06 1.21
CA MET A 1 26.11 71.19 -0.24
C MET A 1 26.21 69.76 -0.73
N SER A 2 25.06 69.09 -0.88
CA SER A 2 24.29 69.00 -2.15
C SER A 2 25.14 68.20 -3.15
N ASP A 3 24.70 67.09 -3.74
CA ASP A 3 23.47 66.88 -4.48
C ASP A 3 23.41 65.38 -4.87
N GLU A 4 22.27 64.71 -4.67
CA GLU A 4 21.31 64.29 -5.75
C GLU A 4 21.74 62.97 -6.44
N THR A 5 21.04 61.86 -6.14
CA THR A 5 20.00 61.19 -6.98
C THR A 5 20.64 60.35 -8.10
N GLU A 6 20.16 59.19 -8.54
CA GLU A 6 18.94 58.37 -8.53
C GLU A 6 19.45 57.03 -9.18
N GLU A 7 18.88 55.83 -9.12
CA GLU A 7 17.49 55.42 -9.28
C GLU A 7 17.43 53.88 -9.12
N LYS A 8 16.35 53.42 -8.47
CA LYS A 8 15.52 52.23 -8.76
C LYS A 8 16.14 50.83 -8.93
N GLU A 9 15.61 49.87 -8.16
CA GLU A 9 14.48 49.04 -8.62
C GLU A 9 13.82 48.24 -7.46
N ALA A 10 12.48 48.33 -7.43
CA ALA A 10 11.44 47.42 -6.92
C ALA A 10 11.62 46.74 -5.54
N GLU A 11 10.89 47.13 -4.50
CA GLU A 11 9.47 46.75 -4.22
C GLU A 11 9.19 45.24 -4.26
N GLN A 12 9.04 44.62 -3.09
CA GLN A 12 7.83 43.84 -2.81
C GLN A 12 7.59 43.71 -1.28
N GLU A 13 6.58 44.44 -0.83
CA GLU A 13 5.94 44.34 0.47
C GLU A 13 5.13 43.03 0.62
N LYS A 14 5.05 42.56 1.88
CA LYS A 14 3.89 42.02 2.63
C LYS A 14 4.47 41.05 3.66
N ASP A 15 4.69 41.41 4.91
CA ASP A 15 3.78 42.02 5.89
C ASP A 15 2.42 41.31 5.96
N SER A 16 2.32 40.41 6.93
CA SER A 16 1.12 40.05 7.69
C SER A 16 1.57 39.16 8.87
N ASP A 17 1.80 39.82 10.00
CA ASP A 17 1.42 39.40 11.37
C ASP A 17 0.12 38.57 11.39
N GLU A 18 -0.28 37.81 12.42
CA GLU A 18 0.24 37.27 13.67
C GLU A 18 -0.96 36.43 14.20
N GLU A 19 -0.74 35.65 15.25
CA GLU A 19 -1.76 35.07 16.15
C GLU A 19 -2.49 33.74 15.79
N LYS A 20 -1.97 32.66 16.41
CA LYS A 20 -2.56 32.03 17.62
C LYS A 20 -3.90 31.31 17.47
N SER A 21 -3.88 29.99 17.70
CA SER A 21 -4.72 29.36 18.73
C SER A 21 -4.31 27.90 18.94
N ASP A 22 -4.03 27.62 20.21
CA ASP A 22 -3.93 26.32 20.84
C ASP A 22 -5.27 25.55 20.77
N GLU A 23 -5.17 24.21 20.65
CA GLU A 23 -5.78 23.24 21.58
C GLU A 23 -7.30 23.23 21.77
N ALA A 24 -7.96 22.24 21.14
CA ALA A 24 -9.17 21.49 21.53
C ALA A 24 -9.69 20.81 20.24
N GLU A 25 -10.23 19.60 20.17
CA GLU A 25 -10.85 18.73 21.15
C GLU A 25 -10.99 17.37 20.46
N SER A 26 -10.67 16.29 21.19
CA SER A 26 -11.12 14.96 20.81
C SER A 26 -12.65 14.91 20.88
N ALA A 27 -13.33 15.00 19.75
CA ALA A 27 -14.76 14.68 19.65
C ALA A 27 -14.92 13.16 19.55
N ASP A 28 -14.94 12.57 20.73
CA ASP A 28 -15.41 11.24 21.07
C ASP A 28 -16.78 10.98 20.41
N ALA A 29 -16.77 10.13 19.37
CA ALA A 29 -17.96 9.78 18.62
C ALA A 29 -18.86 8.84 19.45
N LYS A 30 -19.73 9.44 20.24
CA LYS A 30 -20.92 8.80 20.80
C LYS A 30 -21.90 8.48 19.67
N SER A 31 -21.82 7.25 19.12
CA SER A 31 -22.92 6.67 18.33
C SER A 31 -23.53 5.52 19.12
N ALA A 32 -24.72 5.79 19.64
CA ALA A 32 -25.52 4.87 20.43
C ALA A 32 -26.00 3.69 19.58
N GLU A 33 -25.74 2.50 20.11
CA GLU A 33 -26.71 1.40 20.30
C GLU A 33 -27.82 1.23 19.25
N LYS A 34 -27.70 0.17 18.46
CA LYS A 34 -28.87 -0.63 18.07
C LYS A 34 -28.57 -2.12 18.18
N LYS A 35 -29.04 -2.71 19.28
CA LYS A 35 -29.40 -4.13 19.38
C LYS A 35 -30.49 -4.41 18.34
N ASP A 36 -30.26 -5.36 17.45
CA ASP A 36 -31.31 -6.14 16.85
C ASP A 36 -30.92 -7.62 16.95
N ASP A 37 -31.88 -8.37 17.49
CA ASP A 37 -31.83 -9.76 17.93
C ASP A 37 -32.01 -10.72 16.74
N LYS A 38 -31.32 -11.86 16.81
CA LYS A 38 -31.50 -13.13 16.09
C LYS A 38 -32.30 -13.15 14.77
N LYS A 39 -31.64 -13.63 13.69
CA LYS A 39 -32.25 -14.64 12.81
C LYS A 39 -31.23 -15.42 11.94
N ASP A 40 -31.17 -16.72 12.21
CA ASP A 40 -30.88 -17.88 11.34
C ASP A 40 -29.48 -18.05 10.69
N GLU A 41 -28.83 -19.16 11.08
CA GLU A 41 -27.69 -19.79 10.42
C GLU A 41 -28.10 -20.33 9.03
N GLU A 42 -27.47 -19.83 7.96
CA GLU A 42 -27.31 -20.49 6.66
C GLU A 42 -25.86 -20.26 6.18
N PRO A 43 -25.25 -21.20 5.43
CA PRO A 43 -23.80 -21.42 5.41
C PRO A 43 -23.08 -20.21 4.82
N ALA A 44 -21.88 -19.91 5.33
CA ALA A 44 -21.06 -18.79 4.89
C ALA A 44 -20.78 -18.85 3.37
N GLU A 45 -21.65 -18.23 2.56
CA GLU A 45 -21.34 -17.89 1.18
C GLU A 45 -20.44 -16.66 1.22
N ASP A 46 -19.13 -16.90 1.14
CA ASP A 46 -18.19 -16.14 0.32
C ASP A 46 -18.48 -14.62 0.24
N GLU A 47 -18.52 -13.95 1.39
CA GLU A 47 -18.68 -12.51 1.41
C GLU A 47 -17.37 -11.89 0.89
N ALA A 48 -17.36 -11.55 -0.40
CA ALA A 48 -16.22 -10.97 -1.08
C ALA A 48 -15.58 -9.84 -0.23
N PRO A 49 -14.25 -9.72 -0.23
CA PRO A 49 -13.56 -8.77 0.63
C PRO A 49 -14.07 -7.34 0.38
N LEU A 50 -14.08 -6.51 1.43
CA LEU A 50 -14.74 -5.18 1.40
C LEU A 50 -14.35 -4.31 0.19
N PHE A 51 -13.10 -4.42 -0.26
CA PHE A 51 -12.61 -3.68 -1.42
C PHE A 51 -13.10 -4.21 -2.77
N ALA A 52 -13.46 -5.49 -2.87
CA ALA A 52 -13.95 -6.12 -4.09
C ALA A 52 -15.46 -5.94 -4.28
N ARG A 53 -16.17 -5.36 -3.29
CA ARG A 53 -17.61 -5.06 -3.40
C ARG A 53 -17.95 -4.07 -4.52
N THR A 54 -16.98 -3.24 -4.91
CA THR A 54 -17.11 -2.26 -6.01
C THR A 54 -16.65 -2.81 -7.35
N TYR A 55 -16.14 -4.04 -7.41
CA TYR A 55 -15.65 -4.63 -8.65
C TYR A 55 -16.80 -5.10 -9.54
N PRO A 56 -16.62 -5.07 -10.87
CA PRO A 56 -17.61 -5.61 -11.78
C PRO A 56 -17.71 -7.13 -11.62
N LYS A 57 -18.94 -7.63 -11.46
CA LYS A 57 -19.28 -9.07 -11.32
C LYS A 57 -19.19 -9.79 -12.67
N THR A 58 -18.00 -9.81 -13.23
CA THR A 58 -17.67 -10.51 -14.46
C THR A 58 -16.94 -11.81 -14.11
N PRO A 59 -17.16 -12.91 -14.84
CA PRO A 59 -16.56 -14.20 -14.53
C PRO A 59 -15.02 -14.15 -14.54
N GLU A 60 -14.46 -13.21 -15.29
CA GLU A 60 -13.02 -12.99 -15.40
C GLU A 60 -12.45 -12.37 -14.12
N VAL A 61 -13.08 -11.31 -13.61
CA VAL A 61 -12.67 -10.64 -12.37
C VAL A 61 -12.92 -11.53 -11.16
N GLU A 62 -14.04 -12.27 -11.14
CA GLU A 62 -14.35 -13.25 -10.09
C GLU A 62 -13.32 -14.39 -10.07
N ALA A 63 -12.86 -14.87 -11.22
CA ALA A 63 -11.81 -15.90 -11.28
C ALA A 63 -10.48 -15.41 -10.67
N LEU A 64 -10.11 -14.14 -10.91
CA LEU A 64 -8.95 -13.52 -10.28
C LEU A 64 -9.15 -13.32 -8.77
N LEU A 65 -10.34 -12.86 -8.35
CA LEU A 65 -10.66 -12.66 -6.96
C LEU A 65 -10.62 -13.98 -6.19
N ALA A 66 -11.19 -15.04 -6.75
CA ALA A 66 -11.11 -16.38 -6.16
C ALA A 66 -9.67 -16.91 -6.11
N ALA A 67 -8.81 -16.55 -7.06
CA ALA A 67 -7.39 -16.88 -7.01
C ALA A 67 -6.65 -16.10 -5.91
N PHE A 68 -7.02 -14.83 -5.70
CA PHE A 68 -6.51 -13.99 -4.61
C PHE A 68 -6.91 -14.55 -3.24
N GLU A 69 -8.18 -14.93 -3.06
CA GLU A 69 -8.70 -15.50 -1.81
C GLU A 69 -8.04 -16.84 -1.45
N ARG A 70 -7.72 -17.67 -2.46
CA ARG A 70 -6.95 -18.91 -2.28
C ARG A 70 -5.45 -18.67 -2.01
N GLY A 71 -4.99 -17.42 -1.95
CA GLY A 71 -3.59 -17.06 -1.79
C GLY A 71 -2.70 -17.38 -3.00
N ASN A 72 -3.29 -17.66 -4.17
CA ASN A 72 -2.54 -17.90 -5.40
C ASN A 72 -2.15 -16.58 -6.09
N TYR A 73 -1.29 -15.80 -5.41
CA TYR A 73 -0.86 -14.49 -5.89
C TYR A 73 0.01 -14.57 -7.15
N ALA A 74 0.66 -15.71 -7.42
CA ALA A 74 1.43 -15.93 -8.63
C ALA A 74 0.53 -15.84 -9.87
N ARG A 75 -0.61 -16.54 -9.82
CA ARG A 75 -1.61 -16.52 -10.90
C ARG A 75 -2.22 -15.14 -11.08
N VAL A 76 -2.60 -14.46 -10.00
CA VAL A 76 -3.16 -13.09 -10.08
C VAL A 76 -2.16 -12.11 -10.71
N ARG A 77 -0.87 -12.24 -10.39
CA ARG A 77 0.19 -11.39 -10.96
C ARG A 77 0.36 -11.56 -12.47
N GLU A 78 0.13 -12.76 -12.98
CA GLU A 78 0.25 -13.08 -14.42
C GLU A 78 -1.04 -12.76 -15.18
N GLU A 79 -2.20 -13.09 -14.61
CA GLU A 79 -3.49 -12.96 -15.27
C GLU A 79 -4.09 -11.55 -15.18
N ALA A 80 -3.81 -10.76 -14.13
CA ALA A 80 -4.32 -9.38 -14.00
C ALA A 80 -3.87 -8.43 -15.13
N PRO A 81 -2.57 -8.34 -15.50
CA PRO A 81 -2.17 -7.49 -16.62
C PRO A 81 -2.67 -8.02 -17.98
N ALA A 82 -2.79 -9.35 -18.12
CA ALA A 82 -3.38 -9.97 -19.30
C ALA A 82 -4.88 -9.63 -19.42
N LEU A 83 -5.61 -9.60 -18.31
CA LEU A 83 -7.01 -9.21 -18.26
C LEU A 83 -7.19 -7.72 -18.56
N ALA A 84 -6.36 -6.86 -17.97
CA ALA A 84 -6.41 -5.42 -18.22
C ALA A 84 -6.10 -5.04 -19.68
N SER A 85 -5.23 -5.80 -20.35
CA SER A 85 -4.89 -5.57 -21.76
C SER A 85 -5.93 -6.12 -22.74
N ARG A 86 -6.54 -7.28 -22.45
CA ARG A 86 -7.55 -7.91 -23.32
C ARG A 86 -8.96 -7.33 -23.17
N SER A 87 -9.31 -6.83 -21.99
CA SER A 87 -10.65 -6.32 -21.73
C SER A 87 -10.84 -4.95 -22.40
N SER A 88 -12.03 -4.71 -22.95
CA SER A 88 -12.45 -3.41 -23.46
C SER A 88 -13.13 -2.55 -22.41
N ASP A 89 -13.55 -3.15 -21.29
CA ASP A 89 -14.31 -2.47 -20.22
C ASP A 89 -13.36 -1.73 -19.27
N PRO A 90 -13.48 -0.40 -19.12
CA PRO A 90 -12.66 0.38 -18.19
C PRO A 90 -12.83 -0.03 -16.72
N GLU A 91 -13.98 -0.56 -16.30
CA GLU A 91 -14.21 -1.00 -14.92
C GLU A 91 -13.43 -2.29 -14.60
N VAL A 92 -13.42 -3.24 -15.55
CA VAL A 92 -12.64 -4.48 -15.44
C VAL A 92 -11.15 -4.19 -15.37
N LYS A 93 -10.66 -3.21 -16.16
CA LYS A 93 -9.26 -2.77 -16.11
C LYS A 93 -8.89 -2.22 -14.74
N ARG A 94 -9.72 -1.32 -14.21
CA ARG A 94 -9.50 -0.71 -12.89
C ARG A 94 -9.48 -1.76 -11.77
N ALA A 95 -10.40 -2.73 -11.81
CA ALA A 95 -10.44 -3.82 -10.84
C ALA A 95 -9.17 -4.70 -10.92
N ALA A 96 -8.74 -5.07 -12.13
CA ALA A 96 -7.53 -5.85 -12.32
C ALA A 96 -6.26 -5.10 -11.86
N GLU A 97 -6.16 -3.80 -12.13
CA GLU A 97 -5.05 -2.95 -11.69
C GLU A 97 -5.02 -2.75 -10.17
N ASP A 98 -6.18 -2.53 -9.54
CA ASP A 98 -6.28 -2.40 -8.08
C ASP A 98 -5.84 -3.69 -7.38
N LEU A 99 -6.28 -4.84 -7.91
CA LEU A 99 -5.87 -6.15 -7.40
C LEU A 99 -4.35 -6.37 -7.55
N LEU A 100 -3.77 -5.95 -8.68
CA LEU A 100 -2.33 -6.02 -8.92
C LEU A 100 -1.55 -5.16 -7.91
N ARG A 101 -2.01 -3.93 -7.64
CA ARG A 101 -1.37 -3.03 -6.66
C ARG A 101 -1.31 -3.63 -5.26
N ARG A 102 -2.34 -4.37 -4.86
CA ARG A 102 -2.43 -5.00 -3.53
C ARG A 102 -1.51 -6.21 -3.36
N ILE A 103 -1.20 -6.93 -4.44
CA ILE A 103 -0.35 -8.13 -4.39
C ILE A 103 1.13 -7.85 -4.63
N GLN A 104 1.52 -6.64 -5.01
CA GLN A 104 2.92 -6.37 -5.32
C GLN A 104 3.77 -6.47 -4.05
N PRO A 105 4.73 -7.43 -3.98
CA PRO A 105 5.64 -7.50 -2.84
C PRO A 105 6.52 -6.25 -2.80
N ASP A 106 6.59 -5.63 -1.62
CA ASP A 106 7.39 -4.44 -1.36
C ASP A 106 8.86 -4.66 -1.82
N PRO A 107 9.42 -3.79 -2.69
CA PRO A 107 10.80 -3.89 -3.12
C PRO A 107 11.80 -3.91 -1.97
N VAL A 108 11.50 -3.26 -0.84
CA VAL A 108 12.36 -3.27 0.35
C VAL A 108 12.44 -4.67 0.94
N SER A 109 11.30 -5.37 1.04
CA SER A 109 11.24 -6.75 1.55
C SER A 109 12.11 -7.70 0.73
N LYS A 110 12.09 -7.58 -0.61
CA LYS A 110 12.97 -8.37 -1.50
C LYS A 110 14.45 -8.10 -1.22
N THR A 111 14.80 -6.82 -1.03
CA THR A 111 16.18 -6.38 -0.78
C THR A 111 16.67 -6.90 0.56
N LEU A 112 15.88 -6.73 1.63
CA LEU A 112 16.20 -7.24 2.96
C LEU A 112 16.38 -8.76 2.96
N LEU A 113 15.52 -9.49 2.25
CA LEU A 113 15.61 -10.95 2.14
C LEU A 113 16.90 -11.37 1.41
N ALA A 114 17.29 -10.66 0.35
CA ALA A 114 18.53 -10.90 -0.36
C ALA A 114 19.77 -10.60 0.51
N VAL A 115 19.75 -9.49 1.24
CA VAL A 115 20.82 -9.12 2.19
C VAL A 115 20.94 -10.17 3.30
N ALA A 116 19.83 -10.59 3.89
CA ALA A 116 19.82 -11.64 4.91
C ALA A 116 20.39 -12.96 4.40
N ALA A 117 20.03 -13.38 3.18
CA ALA A 117 20.59 -14.57 2.54
C ALA A 117 22.11 -14.45 2.32
N LEU A 118 22.59 -13.27 1.90
CA LEU A 118 24.02 -13.00 1.71
C LEU A 118 24.78 -13.08 3.04
N LEU A 119 24.27 -12.42 4.08
CA LEU A 119 24.86 -12.48 5.42
C LEU A 119 24.91 -13.92 5.94
N LEU A 120 23.83 -14.68 5.77
CA LEU A 120 23.78 -16.08 6.18
C LEU A 120 24.86 -16.91 5.49
N LEU A 121 25.00 -16.78 4.17
CA LEU A 121 26.06 -17.47 3.41
C LEU A 121 27.45 -17.05 3.87
N PHE A 122 27.65 -15.76 4.15
CA PHE A 122 28.89 -15.26 4.72
C PHE A 122 29.21 -15.91 6.06
N PHE A 123 28.24 -15.99 6.98
CA PHE A 123 28.43 -16.63 8.28
C PHE A 123 28.71 -18.13 8.16
N VAL A 124 28.01 -18.83 7.26
CA VAL A 124 28.26 -20.25 6.98
C VAL A 124 29.71 -20.44 6.49
N TYR A 125 30.14 -19.67 5.49
CA TYR A 125 31.50 -19.73 4.97
C TYR A 125 32.54 -19.42 6.04
N TRP A 126 32.34 -18.34 6.80
CA TRP A 126 33.25 -17.92 7.86
C TRP A 126 33.35 -18.96 8.97
N TYR A 127 32.23 -19.55 9.38
CA TYR A 127 32.20 -20.61 10.38
C TYR A 127 33.08 -21.80 9.96
N PHE A 128 32.91 -22.30 8.73
CA PHE A 128 33.74 -23.40 8.24
C PHE A 128 35.21 -23.02 8.06
N GLY A 129 35.51 -21.79 7.63
CA GLY A 129 36.88 -21.30 7.51
C GLY A 129 37.59 -21.13 8.85
N HIS A 130 36.86 -20.70 9.90
CA HIS A 130 37.44 -20.38 11.20
C HIS A 130 37.46 -21.57 12.18
N GLN A 131 36.64 -22.60 11.97
CA GLN A 131 36.70 -23.87 12.72
C GLN A 131 38.02 -24.66 12.52
N HIS A 132 38.91 -24.23 11.62
CA HIS A 132 40.22 -24.87 11.40
C HIS A 132 41.36 -24.34 12.28
N GLU A 133 41.10 -23.40 13.20
CA GLU A 133 42.07 -22.97 14.22
C GLU A 133 41.76 -23.58 15.60
N GLY A 134 41.56 -24.90 15.65
CA GLY A 134 41.58 -25.64 16.91
C GLY A 134 43.03 -25.80 17.41
N PRO A 135 43.36 -25.53 18.69
CA PRO A 135 44.70 -25.75 19.21
C PRO A 135 45.07 -27.24 19.11
N LYS A 136 46.22 -27.52 18.49
CA LYS A 136 46.89 -28.83 18.51
C LYS A 136 47.52 -29.10 19.87
#